data_AF-A0A1Y6CTY4-F1
#
_entry.id   AF-A0A1Y6CTY4-F1
#
_cell.length_a   1.000
_cell.length_b   1.000
_cell.length_c   1.000
_cell.angle_alpha   90.00
_cell.angle_beta   90.00
_cell.angle_gamma   90.00
#
_symmetry.space_group_name_H-M   'P 1'
#
loop_
_entity.id
_entity.type
_entity.pdbx_description
1 polymer ?
#
loop_
_entity_poly.entity_id
_entity_poly.type
_entity_poly.pdbx_seq_one_letter_code
_entity_poly.pdbx_strand_id
1 'polypeptide(L)'
;MRALLRLRSLSSSPRRRGLAVLVLTVLLAPAAARAAEPVADPAQQVRAALYHMLMAEILKTGVETATDNARWSIGKVNPYPGLKGDKVIAACVNWDKTSLDQIDWYGYAYYYDRAEPRRSGDEKHMKLLEDTAKDDCRRYEATNPCRCQVVDRNDTDALSLPEWFVRAHIRPKAAP
;
A
#
# COMPACT_ATOMS: atom_id res chain seq x y z
N MET A 1 -33.93 -47.69 -50.53
CA MET A 1 -33.52 -48.07 -51.90
C MET A 1 -32.04 -47.76 -52.09
N ARG A 2 -31.30 -48.73 -52.65
CA ARG A 2 -29.93 -48.77 -53.22
C ARG A 2 -29.22 -47.41 -53.40
N ALA A 3 -28.07 -47.18 -52.76
CA ALA A 3 -26.70 -47.59 -53.12
C ALA A 3 -26.10 -46.81 -54.31
N LEU A 4 -24.97 -46.13 -54.08
CA LEU A 4 -23.84 -46.06 -55.02
C LEU A 4 -22.57 -45.61 -54.29
N LEU A 5 -21.65 -46.56 -54.13
CA LEU A 5 -20.23 -46.35 -53.82
C LEU A 5 -19.55 -45.65 -55.00
N ARG A 6 -18.49 -44.86 -54.70
CA ARG A 6 -17.21 -44.99 -55.42
C ARG A 6 -16.03 -44.55 -54.54
N LEU A 7 -15.19 -45.54 -54.25
CA LEU A 7 -13.84 -45.45 -53.70
C LEU A 7 -12.82 -45.02 -54.78
N ARG A 8 -11.81 -44.25 -54.37
CA ARG A 8 -10.40 -44.32 -54.82
C ARG A 8 -9.54 -44.02 -53.58
N SER A 9 -8.87 -45.02 -52.97
CA SER A 9 -7.55 -45.58 -53.34
C SER A 9 -6.42 -44.58 -53.02
N LEU A 10 -5.80 -44.66 -51.83
CA LEU A 10 -4.60 -45.45 -51.43
C LEU A 10 -3.32 -44.60 -51.49
N SER A 11 -2.69 -44.39 -50.33
CA SER A 11 -1.23 -44.35 -50.22
C SER A 11 -0.77 -44.74 -48.80
N SER A 12 -0.20 -45.94 -48.76
CA SER A 12 0.78 -46.55 -47.84
C SER A 12 1.26 -45.83 -46.56
N SER A 13 0.96 -46.44 -45.39
CA SER A 13 1.87 -47.05 -44.36
C SER A 13 3.40 -46.92 -44.51
N PRO A 14 4.26 -47.30 -43.50
CA PRO A 14 4.10 -47.45 -42.03
C PRO A 14 5.38 -47.13 -41.18
N ARG A 15 5.32 -47.40 -39.85
CA ARG A 15 6.41 -47.91 -38.94
C ARG A 15 7.47 -46.90 -38.43
N ARG A 16 7.53 -46.61 -37.13
CA ARG A 16 8.09 -47.37 -35.97
C ARG A 16 9.55 -46.97 -35.65
N ARG A 17 9.78 -46.81 -34.32
CA ARG A 17 11.04 -46.88 -33.55
C ARG A 17 11.87 -45.59 -33.45
N GLY A 18 12.16 -45.23 -32.20
CA GLY A 18 13.14 -44.22 -31.84
C GLY A 18 13.09 -43.85 -30.35
N LEU A 19 13.23 -44.84 -29.46
CA LEU A 19 13.75 -44.55 -28.11
C LEU A 19 15.18 -44.05 -28.30
N ALA A 20 15.45 -42.78 -28.02
CA ALA A 20 16.78 -42.25 -27.87
C ALA A 20 16.89 -41.63 -26.47
N VAL A 21 17.48 -42.42 -25.59
CA VAL A 21 18.13 -41.97 -24.36
C VAL A 21 19.17 -40.91 -24.75
N LEU A 22 19.07 -39.70 -24.22
CA LEU A 22 20.21 -38.78 -24.15
C LEU A 22 20.54 -38.53 -22.68
N VAL A 23 21.70 -39.08 -22.33
CA VAL A 23 22.41 -38.96 -21.06
C VAL A 23 22.90 -37.53 -20.87
N LEU A 24 22.64 -37.00 -19.66
CA LEU A 24 23.47 -36.09 -18.87
C LEU A 24 24.26 -35.00 -19.62
N THR A 25 23.82 -33.76 -19.44
CA THR A 25 24.74 -32.62 -19.36
C THR A 25 24.39 -31.83 -18.11
N VAL A 26 24.90 -32.30 -16.96
CA VAL A 26 25.13 -31.44 -15.81
C VAL A 26 26.32 -30.56 -16.19
N LEU A 27 26.03 -29.34 -16.65
CA LEU A 27 27.01 -28.27 -16.74
C LEU A 27 26.50 -27.11 -15.88
N LEU A 28 27.27 -26.89 -14.81
CA LEU A 28 27.27 -25.78 -13.89
C LEU A 28 26.54 -24.53 -14.42
N ALA A 29 25.33 -24.28 -13.92
CA ALA A 29 24.84 -22.91 -13.84
C ALA A 29 25.61 -22.22 -12.70
N PRO A 30 26.19 -21.04 -12.92
CA PRO A 30 26.93 -20.34 -11.88
C PRO A 30 25.96 -19.96 -10.76
N ALA A 31 26.37 -20.24 -9.53
CA ALA A 31 25.84 -19.60 -8.35
C ALA A 31 26.20 -18.10 -8.41
N ALA A 32 25.42 -17.31 -9.15
CA ALA A 32 25.57 -15.87 -9.21
C ALA A 32 24.19 -15.24 -9.35
N ALA A 33 23.95 -14.23 -8.50
CA ALA A 33 22.73 -13.46 -8.38
C ALA A 33 21.56 -14.17 -7.68
N ARG A 34 21.74 -14.50 -6.40
CA ARG A 34 20.73 -13.99 -5.45
C ARG A 34 20.73 -12.49 -5.68
N ALA A 35 19.71 -11.96 -6.34
CA ALA A 35 19.47 -10.53 -6.35
C ALA A 35 19.61 -10.10 -4.89
N ALA A 36 20.62 -9.30 -4.58
CA ALA A 36 20.69 -8.66 -3.29
C ALA A 36 19.38 -7.88 -3.20
N GLU A 37 18.44 -8.38 -2.42
CA GLU A 37 17.24 -7.63 -2.09
C GLU A 37 17.75 -6.26 -1.62
N PRO A 38 17.21 -5.15 -2.17
CA PRO A 38 17.67 -3.83 -1.78
C PRO A 38 17.57 -3.79 -0.25
N VAL A 39 18.73 -3.65 0.41
CA VAL A 39 18.79 -3.52 1.87
C VAL A 39 17.98 -2.28 2.17
N ALA A 40 16.75 -2.47 2.63
CA ALA A 40 15.78 -1.40 2.73
C ALA A 40 16.39 -0.29 3.60
N ASP A 41 16.30 0.95 3.12
CA ASP A 41 16.78 2.13 3.85
C ASP A 41 16.23 2.07 5.28
N PRO A 42 17.08 2.07 6.33
CA PRO A 42 16.64 2.04 7.71
C PRO A 42 15.56 3.10 8.02
N ALA A 43 15.64 4.29 7.40
CA ALA A 43 14.61 5.32 7.54
C ALA A 43 13.27 4.91 6.96
N GLN A 44 13.29 4.24 5.82
CA GLN A 44 12.10 3.65 5.22
C GLN A 44 11.50 2.54 6.10
N GLN A 45 12.34 1.70 6.72
CA GLN A 45 11.87 0.63 7.61
C GLN A 45 11.21 1.20 8.87
N VAL A 46 11.83 2.18 9.52
CA VAL A 46 11.27 2.84 10.71
C VAL A 46 9.95 3.53 10.37
N ARG A 47 9.90 4.25 9.25
CA ARG A 47 8.67 4.91 8.79
C ARG A 47 7.56 3.92 8.52
N ALA A 48 7.84 2.83 7.80
CA ALA A 48 6.87 1.79 7.53
C ALA A 48 6.33 1.16 8.82
N ALA A 49 7.20 0.87 9.80
CA ALA A 49 6.79 0.35 11.09
C ALA A 49 5.86 1.32 11.84
N LEU A 50 6.23 2.59 11.94
CA LEU A 50 5.43 3.62 12.60
C LEU A 50 4.10 3.87 11.89
N TYR A 51 4.11 3.88 10.56
CA TYR A 51 2.90 3.96 9.74
C TYR A 51 1.95 2.81 10.05
N HIS A 52 2.42 1.55 10.04
CA HIS A 52 1.58 0.40 10.32
C HIS A 52 1.02 0.40 11.75
N MET A 53 1.82 0.79 12.75
CA MET A 53 1.36 0.93 14.12
C MET A 53 0.27 2.00 14.24
N LEU A 54 0.50 3.19 13.66
CA LEU A 54 -0.48 4.28 13.70
C LEU A 54 -1.77 3.91 12.98
N MET A 55 -1.66 3.35 11.78
CA MET A 55 -2.82 2.91 11.01
C MET A 55 -3.60 1.82 11.75
N ALA A 56 -2.92 0.86 12.40
CA ALA A 56 -3.60 -0.16 13.20
C ALA A 56 -4.44 0.47 14.33
N GLU A 57 -3.89 1.45 15.05
CA GLU A 57 -4.63 2.16 16.10
C GLU A 57 -5.78 3.00 15.54
N ILE A 58 -5.56 3.78 14.47
CA ILE A 58 -6.62 4.56 13.82
C ILE A 58 -7.77 3.66 13.38
N LEU A 59 -7.45 2.57 12.68
CA LEU A 59 -8.45 1.62 12.16
C LEU A 59 -9.20 0.88 13.29
N LYS A 60 -8.55 0.68 14.45
CA LYS A 60 -9.15 0.10 15.66
C LYS A 60 -10.08 1.07 16.40
N THR A 61 -9.74 2.36 16.45
CA THR A 61 -10.60 3.37 17.13
C THR A 61 -11.97 3.53 16.49
N GLY A 62 -12.15 3.04 15.25
CA GLY A 62 -13.38 3.17 14.49
C GLY A 62 -13.52 4.59 13.93
N VAL A 63 -13.77 4.69 12.63
CA VAL A 63 -14.13 5.97 12.01
C VAL A 63 -15.57 6.25 12.41
N GLU A 64 -15.88 7.43 12.96
CA GLU A 64 -17.26 7.84 13.33
C GLU A 64 -17.96 8.88 12.39
N THR A 65 -19.14 8.50 11.84
CA THR A 65 -20.28 9.22 11.22
C THR A 65 -20.68 10.53 11.85
N ALA A 66 -20.33 11.66 11.25
CA ALA A 66 -21.22 12.79 11.24
C ALA A 66 -22.27 12.58 10.13
N THR A 67 -23.52 12.49 10.56
CA THR A 67 -24.71 12.38 9.72
C THR A 67 -25.08 13.74 9.12
N ASP A 68 -25.65 13.64 7.92
CA ASP A 68 -26.60 14.54 7.26
C ASP A 68 -26.08 15.81 6.56
N ASN A 69 -26.12 15.73 5.22
CA ASN A 69 -26.27 16.81 4.25
C ASN A 69 -25.04 17.62 3.77
N ALA A 70 -23.81 17.25 4.15
CA ALA A 70 -22.63 17.79 3.47
C ALA A 70 -22.21 16.87 2.32
N ARG A 71 -21.71 17.46 1.23
CA ARG A 71 -21.16 16.80 0.03
C ARG A 71 -20.00 15.83 0.32
N TRP A 72 -19.60 15.68 1.59
CA TRP A 72 -18.38 15.09 2.13
C TRP A 72 -18.76 14.23 3.34
N SER A 73 -18.15 13.06 3.48
CA SER A 73 -18.45 12.11 4.56
C SER A 73 -17.32 12.10 5.59
N ILE A 74 -17.65 12.51 6.82
CA ILE A 74 -16.83 12.30 8.03
C ILE A 74 -17.49 11.09 8.70
N GLY A 75 -16.97 9.85 8.54
CA GLY A 75 -17.76 8.57 8.55
C GLY A 75 -17.88 7.44 9.60
N LYS A 76 -18.93 6.59 9.78
CA LYS A 76 -19.15 5.65 10.99
C LYS A 76 -18.71 4.19 10.77
N VAL A 77 -18.22 3.87 9.60
CA VAL A 77 -17.68 2.55 9.29
C VAL A 77 -16.24 2.81 8.90
N ASN A 78 -15.37 1.82 9.10
CA ASN A 78 -14.03 1.84 8.53
C ASN A 78 -14.05 1.11 7.16
N PRO A 79 -14.48 1.75 6.06
CA PRO A 79 -14.45 1.14 4.74
C PRO A 79 -13.08 1.32 4.07
N TYR A 80 -12.06 1.80 4.80
CA TYR A 80 -10.73 2.08 4.26
C TYR A 80 -10.22 0.91 3.38
N PRO A 81 -10.34 -0.35 3.82
CA PRO A 81 -10.16 -1.50 2.93
C PRO A 81 -11.35 -1.63 1.97
N GLY A 82 -11.11 -1.40 0.69
CA GLY A 82 -12.06 -1.70 -0.39
C GLY A 82 -12.87 -0.51 -0.92
N LEU A 83 -12.73 0.69 -0.35
CA LEU A 83 -13.21 1.90 -1.01
C LEU A 83 -12.38 2.22 -2.24
N LYS A 84 -13.09 2.38 -3.36
CA LYS A 84 -12.58 2.91 -4.62
C LYS A 84 -12.80 4.40 -4.66
N GLY A 85 -11.77 5.17 -4.98
CA GLY A 85 -11.81 6.63 -5.01
C GLY A 85 -10.72 7.25 -4.15
N ASP A 86 -10.61 8.56 -4.24
CA ASP A 86 -9.57 9.31 -3.57
C ASP A 86 -9.91 9.46 -2.07
N LYS A 87 -8.93 9.16 -1.22
CA LYS A 87 -9.05 9.14 0.24
C LYS A 87 -7.78 9.57 0.94
N VAL A 88 -7.96 10.21 2.09
CA VAL A 88 -6.88 10.73 2.93
C VAL A 88 -7.19 10.54 4.41
N ILE A 89 -6.18 10.21 5.20
CA ILE A 89 -6.19 10.34 6.67
C ILE A 89 -5.15 11.36 7.08
N ALA A 90 -5.54 12.27 7.98
CA ALA A 90 -4.62 13.08 8.75
C ALA A 90 -4.71 12.73 10.24
N ALA A 91 -3.58 12.67 10.94
CA ALA A 91 -3.50 12.34 12.36
C ALA A 91 -2.66 13.36 13.13
N CYS A 92 -3.03 13.61 14.39
CA CYS A 92 -2.30 14.49 15.31
C CYS A 92 -1.31 13.67 16.11
N VAL A 93 -0.03 13.76 15.75
CA VAL A 93 1.06 12.99 16.34
C VAL A 93 1.95 13.90 17.17
N ASN A 94 2.30 13.46 18.36
CA ASN A 94 3.29 14.10 19.21
C ASN A 94 4.61 13.34 19.08
N TRP A 95 5.46 13.86 18.21
CA TRP A 95 6.74 13.24 17.94
C TRP A 95 7.68 13.27 19.14
N ASP A 96 7.59 14.29 20.00
CA ASP A 96 8.46 14.43 21.18
C ASP A 96 8.24 13.33 22.22
N LYS A 97 7.06 12.68 22.21
CA LYS A 97 6.72 11.53 23.07
C LYS A 97 6.58 10.21 22.33
N THR A 98 6.77 10.21 21.01
CA THR A 98 6.74 9.00 20.20
C THR A 98 8.07 8.25 20.32
N SER A 99 8.02 6.92 20.27
CA SER A 99 9.16 6.01 20.21
C SER A 99 8.98 5.00 19.08
N LEU A 100 9.94 4.08 18.89
CA LEU A 100 9.85 3.04 17.86
C LEU A 100 8.81 1.96 18.14
N ASP A 101 8.35 1.85 19.39
CA ASP A 101 7.40 0.86 19.88
C ASP A 101 6.02 1.45 20.23
N GLN A 102 5.92 2.77 20.35
CA GLN A 102 4.69 3.46 20.72
C GLN A 102 4.58 4.82 20.02
N ILE A 103 3.46 5.06 19.33
CA ILE A 103 3.15 6.36 18.77
C ILE A 103 2.23 7.16 19.70
N ASP A 104 2.66 8.36 20.11
CA ASP A 104 1.84 9.27 20.92
C ASP A 104 0.96 10.09 19.97
N TRP A 105 -0.35 9.87 20.01
CA TRP A 105 -1.30 10.49 19.09
C TRP A 105 -2.62 10.82 19.80
N TYR A 106 -3.31 11.84 19.32
CA TYR A 106 -4.46 12.43 20.02
C TYR A 106 -5.78 12.42 19.23
N GLY A 107 -5.71 12.03 17.97
CA GLY A 107 -6.89 11.97 17.11
C GLY A 107 -6.55 12.05 15.64
N TYR A 108 -7.57 11.89 14.81
CA TYR A 108 -7.46 11.88 13.36
C TYR A 108 -8.71 12.47 12.69
N ALA A 109 -8.55 12.78 11.40
CA ALA A 109 -9.62 13.18 10.49
C ALA A 109 -9.49 12.37 9.19
N TYR A 110 -10.63 12.00 8.62
CA TYR A 110 -10.71 11.15 7.42
C TYR A 110 -11.61 11.79 6.37
N TYR A 111 -11.16 11.76 5.12
CA TYR A 111 -11.91 12.23 3.97
C TYR A 111 -11.86 11.24 2.83
N TYR A 112 -12.99 11.11 2.14
CA TYR A 112 -13.14 10.28 0.96
C TYR A 112 -14.13 10.91 -0.01
N ASP A 113 -13.78 10.89 -1.29
CA ASP A 113 -14.70 11.25 -2.37
C ASP A 113 -15.19 9.98 -3.08
N ARG A 114 -16.51 9.77 -3.03
CA ARG A 114 -17.22 8.68 -3.71
C ARG A 114 -17.52 9.00 -5.17
N ALA A 115 -17.28 10.22 -5.64
CA ALA A 115 -17.65 10.64 -6.98
C ALA A 115 -17.05 9.71 -8.06
N GLU A 116 -17.94 9.04 -8.80
CA GLU A 116 -17.63 8.19 -9.96
C GLU A 116 -16.83 8.95 -11.05
N PRO A 117 -16.29 8.21 -12.04
CA PRO A 117 -14.86 8.15 -12.33
C PRO A 117 -14.29 9.51 -12.76
N ARG A 118 -13.89 10.35 -11.80
CA ARG A 118 -12.77 11.26 -12.06
C ARG A 118 -11.51 10.40 -12.18
N ARG A 119 -10.50 10.84 -12.95
CA ARG A 119 -9.18 10.20 -12.90
C ARG A 119 -8.75 10.26 -11.44
N SER A 120 -8.87 9.14 -10.71
CA SER A 120 -8.33 9.01 -9.36
C SER A 120 -6.88 9.49 -9.40
N GLY A 121 -6.51 10.33 -8.43
CA GLY A 121 -5.20 10.94 -8.39
C GLY A 121 -5.04 12.24 -9.18
N ASP A 122 -6.12 12.98 -9.48
CA ASP A 122 -5.98 14.41 -9.82
C ASP A 122 -5.32 15.13 -8.63
N GLU A 123 -4.10 15.61 -8.82
CA GLU A 123 -3.29 16.23 -7.77
C GLU A 123 -4.00 17.40 -7.10
N LYS A 124 -4.78 18.19 -7.84
CA LYS A 124 -5.53 19.32 -7.27
C LYS A 124 -6.63 18.84 -6.34
N HIS A 125 -7.30 17.76 -6.71
CA HIS A 125 -8.35 17.17 -5.91
C HIS A 125 -7.78 16.47 -4.67
N MET A 126 -6.70 15.70 -4.83
CA MET A 126 -5.99 15.08 -3.71
C MET A 126 -5.51 16.13 -2.71
N LYS A 127 -4.94 17.23 -3.20
CA LYS A 127 -4.52 18.33 -2.34
C LYS A 127 -5.67 18.96 -1.56
N LEU A 128 -6.84 19.11 -2.17
CA LEU A 128 -8.04 19.57 -1.47
C LEU A 128 -8.42 18.61 -0.33
N LEU A 129 -8.41 17.30 -0.57
CA LEU A 129 -8.70 16.31 0.47
C LEU A 129 -7.65 16.35 1.59
N GLU A 130 -6.37 16.48 1.25
CA GLU A 130 -5.28 16.60 2.22
C GLU A 130 -5.40 17.86 3.09
N ASP A 131 -5.62 19.02 2.46
CA ASP A 131 -5.76 20.30 3.17
C ASP A 131 -6.99 20.25 4.09
N THR A 132 -8.12 19.71 3.62
CA THR A 132 -9.34 19.55 4.42
C THR A 132 -9.13 18.58 5.59
N ALA A 133 -8.49 17.43 5.36
CA ALA A 133 -8.17 16.47 6.42
C ALA A 133 -7.26 17.08 7.49
N LYS A 134 -6.25 17.85 7.08
CA LYS A 134 -5.35 18.53 8.02
C LYS A 134 -6.07 19.62 8.82
N ASP A 135 -6.92 20.42 8.17
CA ASP A 135 -7.67 21.49 8.83
C ASP A 135 -8.61 20.93 9.91
N ASP A 136 -9.34 19.85 9.61
CA ASP A 136 -10.19 19.20 10.59
C ASP A 136 -9.38 18.51 11.70
N CYS A 137 -8.23 17.92 11.36
CA CYS A 137 -7.33 17.35 12.36
C CYS A 137 -6.86 18.42 13.37
N ARG A 138 -6.62 19.68 12.94
CA ARG A 138 -6.10 20.75 13.83
C ARG A 138 -6.98 21.02 15.05
N ARG A 139 -8.24 20.57 15.06
CA ARG A 139 -9.08 20.61 16.28
C ARG A 139 -8.41 19.91 17.49
N TYR A 140 -7.57 18.90 17.25
CA TYR A 140 -6.84 18.21 18.31
C TYR A 140 -5.61 19.00 18.79
N GLU A 141 -4.96 19.79 17.93
CA GLU A 141 -3.82 20.65 18.31
C GLU A 141 -4.22 21.71 19.34
N ALA A 142 -5.48 22.15 19.34
CA ALA A 142 -5.97 23.18 20.26
C ALA A 142 -5.87 22.79 21.75
N THR A 143 -5.83 21.49 22.05
CA THR A 143 -5.82 20.97 23.43
C THR A 143 -4.70 19.99 23.71
N ASN A 144 -3.89 19.64 22.70
CA ASN A 144 -2.87 18.60 22.82
C ASN A 144 -1.54 19.06 22.22
N PRO A 145 -0.40 18.62 22.79
CA PRO A 145 0.93 18.95 22.27
C PRO A 145 1.28 18.06 21.07
N CYS A 146 0.51 18.13 19.99
CA CYS A 146 0.71 17.34 18.78
C CYS A 146 0.70 18.22 17.53
N ARG A 147 1.05 17.63 16.38
CA ARG A 147 0.94 18.27 15.07
C ARG A 147 0.22 17.36 14.08
N CYS A 148 -0.68 17.96 13.33
CA CYS A 148 -1.46 17.30 12.30
C CYS A 148 -0.69 17.17 11.00
N GLN A 149 -0.67 15.95 10.49
CA GLN A 149 -0.06 15.59 9.21
C GLN A 149 -0.92 14.55 8.50
N VAL A 150 -0.78 14.50 7.17
CA VAL A 150 -1.30 13.38 6.40
C VAL A 150 -0.47 12.14 6.72
N VAL A 151 -1.13 11.01 6.91
CA VAL A 151 -0.48 9.73 7.24
C VAL A 151 -0.78 8.65 6.21
N ASP A 152 -1.89 8.78 5.51
CA ASP A 152 -2.26 7.89 4.41
C ASP A 152 -2.91 8.68 3.28
N ARG A 153 -2.50 8.36 2.05
CA ARG A 153 -3.10 8.84 0.82
C ARG A 153 -3.40 7.63 -0.07
N ASN A 154 -4.67 7.36 -0.36
CA ASN A 154 -5.07 6.26 -1.24
C ASN A 154 -4.39 4.91 -0.90
N ASP A 155 -4.39 4.51 0.38
CA ASP A 155 -3.73 3.29 0.88
C ASP A 155 -2.20 3.29 0.72
N THR A 156 -1.61 4.48 0.58
CA THR A 156 -0.16 4.67 0.48
C THR A 156 0.34 5.45 1.69
N ASP A 157 1.42 4.95 2.30
CA ASP A 157 2.15 5.63 3.36
C ASP A 157 2.55 7.04 2.95
N ALA A 158 1.98 8.02 3.65
CA ALA A 158 2.28 9.44 3.51
C ALA A 158 2.83 10.04 4.83
N LEU A 159 3.14 9.18 5.82
CA LEU A 159 3.65 9.61 7.11
C LEU A 159 4.99 10.34 6.93
N SER A 160 5.15 11.48 7.59
CA SER A 160 6.41 12.22 7.58
C SER A 160 7.07 12.16 8.95
N LEU A 161 8.28 11.60 9.01
CA LEU A 161 9.07 11.59 10.24
C LEU A 161 9.87 12.88 10.34
N PRO A 162 9.85 13.60 11.48
CA PRO A 162 10.78 14.70 11.70
C PRO A 162 12.23 14.23 11.56
N GLU A 163 13.06 15.05 10.93
CA GLU A 163 14.47 14.68 10.68
C GLU A 163 15.22 14.34 11.98
N TRP A 164 14.94 15.09 13.06
CA TRP A 164 15.52 14.81 14.36
C TRP A 164 15.12 13.44 14.91
N PHE A 165 13.89 12.99 14.65
CA PHE A 165 13.39 11.70 15.10
C PHE A 165 14.11 10.57 14.38
N VAL A 166 14.27 10.71 13.06
CA VAL A 166 15.03 9.78 12.22
C VAL A 166 16.47 9.67 12.74
N ARG A 167 17.17 10.80 12.95
CA ARG A 167 18.54 10.79 13.47
C ARG A 167 18.68 10.16 14.85
N ALA A 168 17.71 10.37 15.74
CA ALA A 168 17.74 9.81 17.09
C ALA A 168 17.59 8.27 17.10
N HIS A 169 16.84 7.72 16.14
CA HIS A 169 16.47 6.30 16.12
C HIS A 169 17.18 5.48 15.05
N ILE A 170 17.90 6.14 14.14
CA ILE A 170 18.59 5.51 13.02
C ILE A 170 20.04 5.95 13.07
N ARG A 171 20.82 5.23 13.87
CA ARG A 171 22.27 5.43 13.88
C ARG A 171 22.87 5.06 12.52
N PRO A 172 23.83 5.82 12.00
CA PRO A 172 24.73 5.31 10.99
C PRO A 172 25.43 4.08 11.58
N LYS A 173 25.41 2.97 10.85
CA LYS A 173 26.28 1.83 11.15
C LYS A 173 27.71 2.37 11.16
N ALA A 174 28.32 2.51 12.34
CA ALA A 174 29.72 2.86 12.42
C ALA A 174 30.49 1.78 11.66
N ALA A 175 31.21 2.20 10.60
CA ALA A 175 32.14 1.31 9.92
C ALA A 175 33.25 0.94 10.92
N PRO A 176 33.66 -0.34 10.97
CA PRO A 176 34.74 -0.80 11.84
C PRO A 176 36.09 -0.17 11.48
#